data_AF-A0A9E2BMX3-F1
#
_entry.id   AF-A0A9E2BMX3-F1
#
_cell.length_a   1.000
_cell.length_b   1.000
_cell.length_c   1.000
_cell.angle_alpha   90.00
_cell.angle_beta   90.00
_cell.angle_gamma   90.00
#
_symmetry.space_group_name_H-M   'P 1'
#
loop_
_entity.id
_entity.type
_entity.pdbx_description
1 polymer ?
#
loop_
_entity_poly.entity_id
_entity_poly.type
_entity_poly.pdbx_seq_one_letter_code
_entity_poly.pdbx_strand_id
1 'polypeptide(L)' 'MGLLRTLSGSMELLVGLLILYWGKVETGLRLNAYLALVGPLVLLLVTALGAIGLIGKGASAGKLLLILVGVGLILYATR' A
#
# COMPACT_ATOMS: atom_id res chain seq x y z
N MET A 1 4.79 -9.61 5.73
CA MET A 1 4.35 -9.02 4.44
C MET A 1 2.97 -9.53 4.03
N GLY A 2 2.79 -10.84 3.80
CA GLY A 2 1.52 -11.42 3.34
C GLY A 2 0.31 -11.01 4.17
N LEU A 3 0.37 -11.17 5.50
CA LEU A 3 -0.72 -10.78 6.40
C LEU A 3 -1.16 -9.32 6.26
N LEU A 4 -0.21 -8.38 6.16
CA LEU A 4 -0.52 -6.95 6.00
C LEU A 4 -1.24 -6.67 4.66
N ARG A 5 -0.85 -7.38 3.59
CA ARG A 5 -1.51 -7.25 2.29
C ARG A 5 -2.94 -7.79 2.34
N THR A 6 -3.13 -8.94 2.99
CA THR A 6 -4.44 -9.55 3.18
C THR A 6 -5.35 -8.66 4.02
N LEU A 7 -4.85 -8.10 5.13
CA LEU A 7 -5.60 -7.15 5.97
C LEU A 7 -5.95 -5.87 5.21
N SER A 8 -5.02 -5.33 4.43
CA SER A 8 -5.31 -4.15 3.59
C SER A 8 -6.37 -4.42 2.53
N GLY A 9 -6.28 -5.56 1.85
CA GLY A 9 -7.29 -5.95 0.86
C GLY A 9 -8.65 -6.22 1.49
N SER A 10 -8.70 -6.77 2.71
CA SER A 10 -9.97 -6.96 3.41
C SER A 10 -10.60 -5.64 3.84
N MET A 11 -9.80 -4.62 4.20
CA MET A 11 -10.34 -3.28 4.47
C MET A 11 -10.99 -2.65 3.23
N GLU A 12 -10.38 -2.79 2.05
CA GLU A 12 -10.99 -2.32 0.79
C GLU A 12 -12.34 -3.00 0.53
N LEU A 13 -12.38 -4.34 0.69
CA LEU A 13 -13.62 -5.11 0.52
C LEU A 13 -14.68 -4.70 1.54
N LEU A 14 -14.32 -4.56 2.82
CA LEU A 14 -15.24 -4.13 3.87
C LEU A 14 -15.83 -2.75 3.58
N VAL A 15 -15.00 -1.81 3.16
CA VAL A 15 -15.49 -0.47 2.80
C VAL A 15 -16.34 -0.52 1.55
N GLY A 16 -15.97 -1.28 0.51
CA GLY A 16 -16.83 -1.49 -0.65
C GLY A 16 -18.22 -2.02 -0.27
N LEU A 17 -18.28 -3.00 0.64
CA LEU A 17 -19.54 -3.52 1.16
C LEU A 17 -20.34 -2.46 1.94
N LEU A 18 -19.67 -1.64 2.75
CA LEU A 18 -20.31 -0.53 3.47
C LEU A 18 -20.86 0.55 2.53
N ILE A 19 -20.14 0.86 1.44
CA ILE A 19 -20.59 1.78 0.39
C ILE A 19 -21.88 1.26 -0.25
N LEU A 20 -21.90 -0.02 -0.61
CA LEU A 20 -23.08 -0.68 -1.18
C LEU A 20 -24.24 -0.72 -0.19
N TYR A 21 -23.96 -1.00 1.08
CA TYR A 21 -24.97 -1.08 2.14
C TYR A 21 -25.67 0.27 2.37
N TRP A 22 -24.91 1.37 2.44
CA TRP A 22 -25.50 2.69 2.66
C TRP A 22 -26.09 3.32 1.40
N GLY A 23 -25.61 2.97 0.21
CA GLY A 23 -26.15 3.43 -1.07
C GLY A 23 -26.09 4.96 -1.28
N LYS A 24 -25.27 5.68 -0.48
CA LYS A 24 -25.12 7.13 -0.52
C LYS A 24 -23.74 7.52 -1.03
N VAL A 25 -23.71 8.39 -2.03
CA VAL A 25 -22.48 8.85 -2.68
C VAL A 25 -21.59 9.61 -1.68
N GLU A 26 -22.16 10.45 -0.83
CA GLU A 26 -21.41 11.24 0.16
C GLU A 26 -20.73 10.33 1.20
N THR A 27 -21.41 9.28 1.65
CA THR A 27 -20.84 8.29 2.55
C THR A 27 -19.69 7.56 1.87
N GLY A 28 -19.86 7.16 0.61
CA GLY A 28 -18.82 6.48 -0.15
C GLY A 28 -17.59 7.36 -0.41
N LEU A 29 -17.79 8.64 -0.70
CA LEU A 29 -16.70 9.58 -0.86
C LEU A 29 -15.89 9.74 0.44
N ARG A 30 -16.56 9.86 1.61
CA ARG A 30 -15.87 9.93 2.91
C ARG A 30 -15.07 8.67 3.20
N LEU A 31 -15.66 7.49 2.99
CA LEU A 31 -14.98 6.22 3.23
C LEU A 31 -13.77 6.02 2.31
N ASN A 32 -13.90 6.35 1.03
CA ASN A 32 -12.78 6.33 0.09
C ASN A 32 -11.68 7.33 0.47
N ALA A 33 -12.03 8.51 0.98
CA ALA A 33 -11.04 9.47 1.47
C ALA A 33 -10.24 8.92 2.66
N TYR A 34 -10.88 8.20 3.59
CA TYR A 34 -10.15 7.49 4.66
C TYR A 34 -9.24 6.39 4.09
N LEU A 35 -9.72 5.60 3.13
CA LEU A 35 -8.93 4.55 2.48
C LEU A 35 -7.73 5.09 1.70
N ALA A 36 -7.88 6.26 1.09
CA ALA A 36 -6.81 6.93 0.35
C ALA A 36 -5.61 7.28 1.25
N LEU A 37 -5.79 7.40 2.56
CA LEU A 37 -4.70 7.56 3.53
C LEU A 37 -4.09 6.21 3.97
N VAL A 38 -4.92 5.17 4.08
CA VAL A 38 -4.50 3.83 4.50
C VAL A 38 -3.65 3.15 3.42
N GLY A 39 -4.03 3.28 2.15
CA GLY A 39 -3.33 2.66 1.01
C GLY A 39 -1.83 3.00 0.97
N PRO A 40 -1.44 4.29 0.96
CA PRO A 40 -0.04 4.72 0.99
C PRO A 40 0.71 4.20 2.23
N LEU A 41 0.09 4.21 3.41
CA LEU A 41 0.72 3.72 4.65
C LEU A 41 1.02 2.22 4.57
N VAL A 42 0.05 1.41 4.11
CA VAL A 42 0.26 -0.03 3.93
C VAL A 42 1.34 -0.30 2.89
N LEU A 43 1.31 0.43 1.76
CA LEU A 43 2.32 0.28 0.71
C LEU A 43 3.73 0.51 1.25
N LEU A 44 3.93 1.58 2.02
CA LEU A 44 5.21 1.86 2.68
C LEU A 44 5.64 0.73 3.60
N LEU A 45 4.76 0.25 4.48
CA LEU A 45 5.06 -0.82 5.43
C LEU A 45 5.38 -2.15 4.74
N VAL A 46 4.59 -2.53 3.75
CA VAL A 46 4.78 -3.77 2.98
C VAL A 46 6.08 -3.72 2.18
N THR A 47 6.41 -2.56 1.58
CA THR A 47 7.66 -2.35 0.85
C THR A 47 8.86 -2.40 1.77
N ALA A 48 8.79 -1.73 2.93
CA ALA A 48 9.84 -1.74 3.94
C ALA A 48 10.10 -3.17 4.47
N LEU A 49 9.05 -3.91 4.83
CA LEU A 49 9.18 -5.30 5.28
C LEU A 49 9.73 -6.22 4.18
N GLY A 50 9.34 -5.99 2.93
CA GLY A 50 9.91 -6.70 1.78
C GLY A 50 11.40 -6.44 1.63
N ALA A 51 11.82 -5.17 1.72
CA ALA A 51 13.22 -4.75 1.64
C ALA A 51 14.06 -5.32 2.80
N ILE A 52 13.58 -5.21 4.05
CA ILE A 52 14.25 -5.79 5.23
C ILE A 52 14.38 -7.32 5.08
N GLY A 53 13.33 -7.99 4.61
CA GLY A 53 13.36 -9.44 4.37
C GLY A 53 14.36 -9.85 3.28
N LEU A 54 14.61 -9.00 2.28
CA LEU A 54 15.65 -9.22 1.27
C LEU A 54 17.06 -9.02 1.87
N ILE A 55 17.27 -7.96 2.66
CA ILE A 55 18.55 -7.69 3.33
C ILE A 55 18.92 -8.83 4.26
N GLY A 56 17.98 -9.29 5.10
CA GLY A 56 18.21 -10.40 6.04
C GLY A 56 18.53 -11.73 5.37
N LYS A 57 18.23 -11.89 4.08
CA LYS A 57 18.61 -13.05 3.26
C LYS A 57 19.92 -12.85 2.48
N GLY A 58 20.69 -11.81 2.79
CA GLY A 58 21.96 -11.52 2.12
C GLY A 58 21.80 -10.93 0.71
N ALA A 59 20.71 -10.19 0.45
CA ALA A 59 20.55 -9.51 -0.84
C ALA A 59 21.75 -8.58 -1.11
N SER A 60 22.31 -8.66 -2.33
CA SER A 60 23.42 -7.79 -2.72
C SER A 60 22.98 -6.33 -2.78
N ALA A 61 23.92 -5.42 -2.50
CA ALA A 61 23.70 -3.97 -2.56
C ALA A 61 23.10 -3.50 -3.90
N GLY A 62 23.38 -4.21 -5.00
CA GLY A 62 22.81 -3.91 -6.32
C GLY A 62 21.29 -4.08 -6.40
N LYS A 63 20.72 -5.08 -5.70
CA LYS A 63 19.26 -5.26 -5.65
C LYS A 63 18.57 -4.15 -4.86
N LEU A 64 19.21 -3.67 -3.80
CA LEU A 64 18.70 -2.54 -3.01
C LEU A 64 18.75 -1.23 -3.79
N LEU A 65 19.85 -0.98 -4.51
CA LEU A 65 19.97 0.17 -5.40
C LEU A 65 18.86 0.19 -6.46
N LEU A 66 18.56 -0.95 -7.08
CA LEU A 66 17.46 -1.08 -8.05
C LEU A 66 16.09 -0.74 -7.44
N ILE A 67 15.81 -1.20 -6.21
CA ILE A 67 14.57 -0.85 -5.50
C ILE A 67 14.50 0.65 -5.24
N LEU A 68 15.59 1.26 -4.76
CA LEU A 68 15.65 2.70 -4.49
C LEU A 68 15.47 3.54 -5.76
N VAL A 69 16.06 3.13 -6.88
CA VAL A 69 15.84 3.77 -8.20
C VAL A 69 14.38 3.68 -8.60
N GLY A 70 13.74 2.51 -8.46
CA GLY A 70 12.33 2.34 -8.76
C GLY A 70 11.43 3.27 -7.95
N VAL A 71 11.68 3.40 -6.64
CA VAL A 71 10.96 4.34 -5.77
C VAL A 71 11.21 5.79 -6.22
N GLY A 72 12.45 6.14 -6.55
CA GLY A 72 12.81 7.47 -7.07
C GLY A 72 12.10 7.82 -8.38
N LEU A 73 11.95 6.86 -9.30
CA LEU A 73 11.21 7.05 -10.54
C LEU A 73 9.72 7.28 -10.30
N ILE A 74 9.10 6.53 -9.38
CA ILE A 74 7.69 6.75 -9.01
C ILE A 74 7.49 8.17 -8.48
N LEU A 75 8.34 8.60 -7.56
CA LEU A 75 8.28 9.95 -6.97
C LEU A 75 8.57 11.05 -8.00
N TYR A 76 9.51 10.84 -8.92
CA TYR A 76 9.81 11.78 -9.99
C TYR A 76 8.64 11.91 -10.97
N ALA A 77 8.00 10.80 -11.34
CA ALA A 77 6.88 10.78 -12.29
C ALA A 77 5.56 11.31 -11.69
N THR A 78 5.42 11.28 -10.37
CA THR A 78 4.23 11.79 -9.65
C THR A 78 4.37 13.24 -9.19
N ARG A 79 5.46 13.92 -9.58
CA ARG A 79 5.73 15.33 -9.33
C ARG A 79 5.44 16.17 -10.56
#